data_AF-A0A370QKI6-F1
#
_entry.id   AF-A0A370QKI6-F1
#
_cell.length_a   1.000
_cell.length_b   1.000
_cell.length_c   1.000
_cell.angle_alpha   90.00
_cell.angle_beta   90.00
_cell.angle_gamma   90.00
#
_symmetry.space_group_name_H-M   'P 1'
#
loop_
_entity.id
_entity.type
_entity.pdbx_description
1 polymer ?
#
loop_
_entity_poly.entity_id
_entity_poly.type
_entity_poly.pdbx_seq_one_letter_code
_entity_poly.pdbx_strand_id
1 'polypeptide(L)'
;MKRIFLVLSFLIMAHLQVFAQETYTVEGQTYTLKTEVDGTLSLLWNTIDGEYRYFAQKDNAITELKNTKSNGTYQEEFKEALQLLTADNPVSTAKVNLTLASLREYINTYNKQVDPSFSNERPSIQLGFRLGAFAGVSNAIFTQNTTNELLPTIGADFEIIDEVKLKRHALVLRLKQTFGNDEFQYNAFQASLNYRLKFIKTETLDVFLNTKFVSYTHSSRDDFPVIQPDNSVVLESSSGGDFTAHGIFGLGADYKLGNGYLFFSYNDIVGLGQDSHDNFPIDFTLGYKFNL
;
A
#
# COMPACT_ATOMS: atom_id res chain seq x y z
N MET A 1 1.73 14.20 -29.00
CA MET A 1 2.04 12.99 -28.21
C MET A 1 3.49 12.95 -27.72
N LYS A 2 4.52 12.93 -28.59
CA LYS A 2 5.94 12.85 -28.16
C LYS A 2 6.38 13.95 -27.17
N ARG A 3 5.89 15.18 -27.33
CA ARG A 3 6.22 16.30 -26.44
C ARG A 3 5.56 16.21 -25.05
N ILE A 4 4.41 15.54 -24.94
CA ILE A 4 3.69 15.36 -23.67
C ILE A 4 4.40 14.28 -22.83
N PHE A 5 4.82 13.18 -23.46
CA PHE A 5 5.62 12.15 -22.79
C PHE A 5 6.95 12.69 -22.25
N LEU A 6 7.57 13.63 -22.98
CA LEU A 6 8.85 14.22 -22.59
C LEU A 6 8.72 15.20 -21.41
N VAL A 7 7.59 15.93 -21.34
CA VAL A 7 7.26 16.79 -20.19
C VAL A 7 6.87 15.94 -18.97
N LEU A 8 6.14 14.84 -19.18
CA LEU A 8 5.77 13.91 -18.11
C LEU A 8 7.00 13.18 -17.53
N SER A 9 7.98 12.81 -18.36
CA SER A 9 9.23 12.20 -17.86
C SER A 9 10.08 13.18 -17.06
N PHE A 10 10.09 14.46 -17.44
CA PHE A 10 10.79 15.52 -16.69
C PHE A 10 10.14 15.80 -15.33
N LEU A 11 8.81 15.77 -15.24
CA LEU A 11 8.07 15.93 -13.98
C LEU A 11 8.31 14.75 -13.02
N ILE A 12 8.45 13.52 -13.54
CA ILE A 12 8.76 12.34 -12.71
C ILE A 12 10.19 12.39 -12.16
N MET A 13 11.16 12.90 -12.93
CA MET A 13 12.55 13.05 -12.47
C MET A 13 12.73 14.17 -11.44
N ALA A 14 11.89 15.20 -11.45
CA ALA A 14 11.99 16.35 -10.54
C ALA A 14 11.60 16.04 -9.08
N HIS A 15 11.08 14.83 -8.79
CA HIS A 15 10.69 14.39 -7.44
C HIS A 15 11.72 13.51 -6.74
N LEU A 16 12.89 13.25 -7.34
CA LEU A 16 13.97 12.55 -6.68
C LEU A 16 14.64 13.50 -5.68
N GLN A 17 14.23 13.44 -4.42
CA GLN A 17 14.96 14.12 -3.34
C GLN A 17 16.39 13.59 -3.31
N VAL A 18 17.33 14.44 -3.71
CA VAL A 18 18.77 14.16 -3.59
C VAL A 18 19.09 14.22 -2.11
N PHE A 19 19.11 13.06 -1.45
CA PHE A 19 19.73 12.96 -0.13
C PHE A 19 21.20 13.32 -0.29
N ALA A 20 21.69 14.27 0.50
CA ALA A 20 23.11 14.54 0.61
C ALA A 20 23.80 13.23 1.02
N GLN A 21 24.58 12.69 0.09
CA GLN A 21 25.44 11.53 0.30
C GLN A 21 26.84 12.05 0.52
N GLU A 22 27.41 11.73 1.67
CA GLU A 22 28.76 12.14 2.04
C GLU A 22 29.66 10.92 2.16
N THR A 23 30.95 11.14 1.95
CA THR A 23 31.97 10.09 2.05
C THR A 23 32.61 10.12 3.42
N TYR A 24 32.56 9.00 4.14
CA TYR A 24 33.09 8.85 5.49
C TYR A 24 34.09 7.70 5.54
N THR A 25 35.08 7.79 6.42
CA THR A 25 36.00 6.70 6.71
C THR A 25 35.68 6.09 8.06
N VAL A 26 35.35 4.80 8.09
CA VAL A 26 35.02 4.03 9.30
C VAL A 26 35.93 2.81 9.33
N GLU A 27 36.72 2.67 10.40
CA GLU A 27 37.67 1.54 10.58
C GLU A 27 38.60 1.32 9.35
N GLY A 28 39.02 2.41 8.69
CA GLY A 28 39.91 2.37 7.52
C GLY A 28 39.21 2.05 6.18
N GLN A 29 37.90 1.84 6.20
CA GLN A 29 37.08 1.64 5.00
C GLN A 29 36.29 2.90 4.67
N THR A 30 36.16 3.18 3.38
CA THR A 30 35.44 4.37 2.91
C THR A 30 34.02 4.00 2.51
N TYR A 31 33.05 4.71 3.08
CA TYR A 31 31.62 4.51 2.87
C TYR A 31 30.98 5.78 2.32
N THR A 32 30.07 5.62 1.38
CA THR A 32 29.12 6.69 1.04
C THR A 32 27.90 6.50 1.93
N LEU A 33 27.57 7.46 2.79
CA LEU A 33 26.45 7.36 3.74
C LEU A 33 25.47 8.52 3.56
N LYS A 34 24.21 8.26 3.87
CA LYS A 34 23.12 9.24 3.93
C LYS A 34 22.85 9.61 5.38
N THR A 35 22.64 10.90 5.64
CA THR A 35 22.26 11.39 6.97
C THR A 35 20.76 11.25 7.19
N GLU A 36 20.38 10.51 8.23
CA GLU A 36 19.00 10.34 8.69
C GLU A 36 18.63 11.31 9.81
N VAL A 37 19.54 11.49 10.76
CA VAL A 37 19.44 12.43 11.88
C VAL A 37 20.75 13.20 11.94
N ASP A 38 20.66 14.53 12.04
CA ASP A 38 21.79 15.42 12.23
C ASP A 38 21.62 16.14 13.57
N GLY A 39 22.53 15.90 14.52
CA GLY A 39 22.49 16.44 15.89
C GLY A 39 23.74 16.05 16.68
N THR A 40 23.70 16.16 18.02
CA THR A 40 24.82 15.76 18.88
C THR A 40 25.26 14.31 18.63
N LEU A 41 24.29 13.42 18.48
CA LEU A 41 24.45 12.09 17.93
C LEU A 41 23.72 12.05 16.59
N SER A 42 24.46 11.77 15.52
CA SER A 42 23.92 11.68 14.17
C SER A 42 23.72 10.23 13.76
N LEU A 43 22.66 9.97 12.98
CA LEU A 43 22.36 8.66 12.41
C LEU A 43 22.66 8.69 10.91
N LEU A 44 23.55 7.83 10.48
CA LEU A 44 23.93 7.66 9.08
C LEU A 44 23.53 6.25 8.60
N TRP A 45 23.27 6.10 7.31
CA TRP A 45 22.95 4.79 6.74
C TRP A 45 23.25 4.68 5.25
N ASN A 46 23.42 3.46 4.75
CA ASN A 46 23.30 3.16 3.33
C ASN A 46 22.90 1.70 3.10
N THR A 47 22.57 1.36 1.86
CA THR A 47 22.46 -0.02 1.40
C THR A 47 23.79 -0.43 0.77
N ILE A 48 24.47 -1.43 1.33
CA ILE A 48 25.77 -1.94 0.88
C ILE A 48 25.60 -3.44 0.69
N ASP A 49 25.95 -3.95 -0.49
CA ASP A 49 25.77 -5.37 -0.86
C ASP A 49 24.33 -5.90 -0.67
N GLY A 50 23.34 -5.02 -0.85
CA GLY A 50 21.92 -5.35 -0.69
C GLY A 50 21.40 -5.29 0.76
N GLU A 51 22.26 -4.98 1.73
CA GLU A 51 21.90 -4.93 3.15
C GLU A 51 21.89 -3.49 3.68
N TYR A 52 20.94 -3.19 4.57
CA TYR A 52 20.92 -1.92 5.28
C TYR A 52 21.99 -1.91 6.37
N ARG A 53 22.92 -0.96 6.29
CA ARG A 53 23.95 -0.72 7.31
C ARG A 53 23.74 0.64 7.94
N TYR A 54 23.86 0.70 9.25
CA TYR A 54 23.59 1.89 10.06
C TYR A 54 24.84 2.28 10.84
N PHE A 55 25.07 3.57 10.99
CA PHE A 55 26.22 4.12 11.69
C PHE A 55 25.76 5.26 12.58
N ALA A 56 26.33 5.35 13.77
CA ALA A 56 26.13 6.46 14.68
C ALA A 56 27.40 7.32 14.67
N GLN A 57 27.24 8.62 14.48
CA GLN A 57 28.34 9.58 14.54
C GLN A 57 28.17 10.46 15.76
N LYS A 58 29.19 10.52 16.61
CA LYS A 58 29.27 11.46 17.72
C LYS A 58 30.62 12.16 17.65
N ASP A 59 30.60 13.48 17.66
CA ASP A 59 31.79 14.29 17.37
C ASP A 59 32.42 13.88 16.03
N ASN A 60 33.70 13.49 16.03
CA ASN A 60 34.43 13.02 14.85
C ASN A 60 34.49 11.49 14.72
N ALA A 61 33.90 10.75 15.67
CA ALA A 61 33.92 9.30 15.67
C ALA A 61 32.65 8.73 15.04
N ILE A 62 32.82 7.74 14.17
CA ILE A 62 31.73 7.01 13.53
C ILE A 62 31.81 5.56 13.97
N THR A 63 30.72 5.05 14.51
CA THR A 63 30.60 3.66 14.98
C THR A 63 29.52 2.96 14.17
N GLU A 64 29.87 1.82 13.57
CA GLU A 64 28.88 0.98 12.91
C GLU A 64 27.99 0.25 13.94
N LEU A 65 26.68 0.28 13.71
CA LEU A 65 25.69 -0.39 14.54
C LEU A 65 25.48 -1.82 14.03
N LYS A 66 26.31 -2.74 14.51
CA LYS A 66 26.34 -4.14 14.08
C LYS A 66 25.28 -4.98 14.81
N ASN A 67 24.77 -6.01 14.13
CA ASN A 67 23.96 -7.05 14.76
C ASN A 67 24.33 -8.41 14.15
N THR A 68 25.46 -8.97 14.58
CA THR A 68 25.96 -10.21 13.98
C THR A 68 25.21 -11.43 14.52
N LYS A 69 25.22 -12.50 13.73
CA LYS A 69 24.60 -13.77 14.10
C LYS A 69 25.69 -14.75 14.54
N SER A 70 25.60 -15.21 15.78
CA SER A 70 26.45 -16.28 16.31
C SER A 70 25.58 -17.41 16.81
N ASN A 71 25.88 -18.65 16.39
CA ASN A 71 25.13 -19.85 16.76
C ASN A 71 23.60 -19.75 16.54
N GLY A 72 23.17 -19.07 15.48
CA GLY A 72 21.74 -18.91 15.17
C GLY A 72 21.07 -17.69 15.81
N THR A 73 21.74 -17.00 16.72
CA THR A 73 21.17 -15.91 17.53
C THR A 73 21.87 -14.58 17.24
N TYR A 74 21.07 -13.53 17.12
CA TYR A 74 21.56 -12.15 16.99
C TYR A 74 22.18 -11.67 18.29
N GLN A 75 23.36 -11.05 18.21
CA GLN A 75 24.13 -10.61 19.38
C GLN A 75 23.73 -9.22 19.89
N GLU A 76 22.97 -8.45 19.12
CA GLU A 76 22.47 -7.11 19.48
C GLU A 76 23.56 -6.09 19.85
N GLU A 77 24.76 -6.19 19.26
CA GLU A 77 25.93 -5.35 19.62
C GLU A 77 25.66 -3.84 19.48
N PHE A 78 24.79 -3.47 18.54
CA PHE A 78 24.33 -2.09 18.38
C PHE A 78 23.74 -1.49 19.67
N LYS A 79 23.10 -2.29 20.53
CA LYS A 79 22.53 -1.79 21.79
C LYS A 79 23.63 -1.37 22.75
N GLU A 80 24.72 -2.12 22.82
CA GLU A 80 25.88 -1.78 23.64
C GLU A 80 26.60 -0.53 23.09
N ALA A 81 26.78 -0.48 21.76
CA ALA A 81 27.36 0.69 21.10
C ALA A 81 26.54 1.96 21.37
N LEU A 82 25.21 1.89 21.28
CA LEU A 82 24.31 3.00 21.60
C LEU A 82 24.41 3.40 23.09
N GLN A 83 24.39 2.43 24.01
CA GLN A 83 24.55 2.71 25.44
C GLN A 83 25.87 3.45 25.74
N LEU A 84 26.97 3.04 25.11
CA LEU A 84 28.27 3.68 25.26
C LEU A 84 28.25 5.11 24.70
N LEU A 85 27.69 5.29 23.50
CA LEU A 85 27.60 6.60 22.83
C LEU A 85 26.69 7.58 23.59
N THR A 86 25.71 7.10 24.34
CA THR A 86 24.79 7.93 25.15
C THR A 86 25.07 7.89 26.65
N ALA A 87 26.25 7.42 27.08
CA ALA A 87 26.54 7.22 28.50
C ALA A 87 26.46 8.52 29.33
N ASP A 88 26.65 9.69 28.68
CA ASP A 88 26.53 11.01 29.28
C ASP A 88 25.07 11.42 29.57
N ASN A 89 24.11 10.93 28.79
CA ASN A 89 22.68 11.15 28.98
C ASN A 89 21.92 9.85 28.63
N PRO A 90 21.82 8.89 29.58
CA PRO A 90 21.39 7.54 29.26
C PRO A 90 19.96 7.43 28.70
N VAL A 91 19.83 6.78 27.54
CA VAL A 91 18.55 6.39 26.94
C VAL A 91 18.49 4.86 26.88
N SER A 92 17.34 4.28 27.27
CA SER A 92 17.17 2.82 27.31
C SER A 92 17.18 2.19 25.91
N THR A 93 18.01 1.16 25.71
CA THR A 93 18.09 0.39 24.46
C THR A 93 17.22 -0.86 24.44
N ALA A 94 16.48 -1.16 25.52
CA ALA A 94 15.76 -2.42 25.70
C ALA A 94 14.75 -2.72 24.58
N LYS A 95 14.08 -1.68 24.05
CA LYS A 95 13.08 -1.78 22.97
C LYS A 95 13.59 -1.32 21.61
N VAL A 96 14.90 -1.05 21.48
CA VAL A 96 15.47 -0.57 20.22
C VAL A 96 15.72 -1.74 19.30
N ASN A 97 15.19 -1.65 18.08
CA ASN A 97 15.45 -2.61 17.01
C ASN A 97 16.48 -2.02 16.03
N LEU A 98 17.24 -2.88 15.35
CA LEU A 98 18.16 -2.45 14.29
C LEU A 98 17.39 -2.10 13.00
N THR A 99 16.54 -1.08 13.08
CA THR A 99 15.78 -0.52 11.95
C THR A 99 15.93 1.00 11.94
N LEU A 100 15.92 1.60 10.76
CA LEU A 100 16.09 3.04 10.60
C LEU A 100 15.08 3.88 11.42
N ALA A 101 13.85 3.38 11.58
CA ALA A 101 12.82 4.06 12.37
C ALA A 101 13.11 4.00 13.88
N SER A 102 13.45 2.82 14.40
CA SER A 102 13.70 2.63 15.83
C SER A 102 14.99 3.31 16.28
N LEU A 103 16.06 3.25 15.47
CA LEU A 103 17.31 3.96 15.74
C LEU A 103 17.12 5.48 15.74
N ARG A 104 16.32 6.00 14.80
CA ARG A 104 15.99 7.43 14.74
C ARG A 104 15.24 7.90 15.98
N GLU A 105 14.26 7.14 16.45
CA GLU A 105 13.50 7.47 17.66
C GLU A 105 14.42 7.54 18.88
N TYR A 106 15.30 6.54 19.03
CA TYR A 106 16.31 6.51 20.10
C TYR A 106 17.24 7.74 20.05
N ILE A 107 17.83 8.02 18.90
CA ILE A 107 18.79 9.12 18.71
C ILE A 107 18.10 10.48 18.87
N ASN A 108 16.87 10.65 18.35
CA ASN A 108 16.09 11.86 18.57
C ASN A 108 15.79 12.09 20.06
N THR A 109 15.52 11.01 20.80
CA THR A 109 15.29 11.08 22.26
C THR A 109 16.55 11.57 22.97
N TYR A 110 17.71 11.00 22.65
CA TYR A 110 19.00 11.44 23.20
C TYR A 110 19.30 12.90 22.85
N ASN A 111 19.23 13.27 21.56
CA ASN A 111 19.53 14.63 21.12
C ASN A 111 18.61 15.67 21.76
N LYS A 112 17.32 15.33 21.99
CA LYS A 112 16.38 16.22 22.68
C LYS A 112 16.69 16.37 24.17
N GLN A 113 17.26 15.35 24.82
CA GLN A 113 17.71 15.44 26.21
C GLN A 113 18.95 16.33 26.34
N VAL A 114 19.92 16.19 25.42
CA VAL A 114 21.17 16.98 25.43
C VAL A 114 20.94 18.42 25.00
N ASP A 115 20.16 18.60 23.94
CA ASP A 115 19.80 19.91 23.39
C ASP A 115 18.26 20.04 23.36
N PRO A 116 17.66 20.75 24.33
CA PRO A 116 16.22 21.00 24.34
C PRO A 116 15.69 21.74 23.10
N SER A 117 16.56 22.45 22.36
CA SER A 117 16.20 23.13 21.11
C SER A 117 16.23 22.20 19.89
N PHE A 118 16.84 21.02 20.01
CA PHE A 118 16.89 20.02 18.95
C PHE A 118 15.48 19.69 18.46
N SER A 119 15.32 19.70 17.14
CA SER A 119 14.11 19.25 16.48
C SER A 119 14.49 18.49 15.22
N ASN A 120 13.91 17.31 15.05
CA ASN A 120 14.00 16.55 13.81
C ASN A 120 12.59 16.47 13.25
N GLU A 121 12.24 17.45 12.39
CA GLU A 121 10.89 17.61 11.83
C GLU A 121 10.56 16.59 10.74
N ARG A 122 11.11 15.36 10.79
CA ARG A 122 10.64 14.31 9.89
C ARG A 122 9.30 13.78 10.39
N PRO A 123 8.21 13.95 9.63
CA PRO A 123 6.92 13.42 10.03
C PRO A 123 7.03 11.89 10.14
N SER A 124 6.56 11.29 11.23
CA SER A 124 6.48 9.84 11.38
C SER A 124 5.28 9.30 10.58
N ILE A 125 5.35 8.03 10.16
CA ILE A 125 4.22 7.36 9.51
C ILE A 125 3.09 7.25 10.54
N GLN A 126 1.87 7.61 10.14
CA GLN A 126 0.68 7.44 10.97
C GLN A 126 -0.34 6.62 10.19
N LEU A 127 -0.46 5.33 10.54
CA LEU A 127 -1.42 4.45 9.90
C LEU A 127 -2.84 4.79 10.38
N GLY A 128 -3.71 5.14 9.44
CA GLY A 128 -5.15 5.21 9.61
C GLY A 128 -5.81 3.97 9.03
N PHE A 129 -6.86 3.49 9.70
CA PHE A 129 -7.66 2.36 9.28
C PHE A 129 -9.10 2.80 9.07
N ARG A 130 -9.74 2.29 8.03
CA ARG A 130 -11.14 2.57 7.73
C ARG A 130 -11.87 1.29 7.39
N LEU A 131 -13.09 1.16 7.90
CA LEU A 131 -13.98 0.05 7.59
C LEU A 131 -15.26 0.62 6.96
N GLY A 132 -15.68 0.04 5.83
CA GLY A 132 -16.88 0.47 5.13
C GLY A 132 -17.71 -0.68 4.64
N ALA A 133 -19.01 -0.42 4.51
CA ALA A 133 -19.96 -1.31 3.85
C ALA A 133 -20.53 -0.61 2.62
N PHE A 134 -20.84 -1.39 1.58
CA PHE A 134 -21.42 -0.87 0.35
C PHE A 134 -22.48 -1.81 -0.22
N ALA A 135 -23.33 -1.24 -1.06
CA ALA A 135 -24.23 -1.93 -1.97
C ALA A 135 -24.09 -1.33 -3.37
N GLY A 136 -24.52 -2.07 -4.38
CA GLY A 136 -24.33 -1.65 -5.76
C GLY A 136 -24.98 -2.57 -6.78
N VAL A 137 -24.63 -2.34 -8.04
CA VAL A 137 -25.04 -3.14 -9.18
C VAL A 137 -23.83 -3.40 -10.08
N SER A 138 -23.76 -4.60 -10.65
CA SER A 138 -22.70 -4.98 -11.58
C SER A 138 -23.26 -5.84 -12.70
N ASN A 139 -22.79 -5.65 -13.92
CA ASN A 139 -23.05 -6.60 -15.00
C ASN A 139 -22.02 -7.74 -15.08
N ALA A 140 -21.12 -7.83 -14.11
CA ALA A 140 -20.05 -8.83 -14.07
C ALA A 140 -19.27 -8.88 -15.41
N ILE A 141 -18.79 -7.72 -15.87
CA ILE A 141 -18.27 -7.47 -17.21
C ILE A 141 -17.24 -8.49 -17.75
N PHE A 142 -16.45 -9.10 -16.87
CA PHE A 142 -15.43 -10.09 -17.25
C PHE A 142 -15.95 -11.54 -17.25
N THR A 143 -17.28 -11.72 -17.23
CA THR A 143 -17.96 -13.00 -17.33
C THR A 143 -18.82 -13.01 -18.58
N GLN A 144 -19.17 -14.20 -19.09
CA GLN A 144 -20.02 -14.35 -20.28
C GLN A 144 -21.51 -14.05 -19.97
N ASN A 145 -21.79 -12.80 -19.62
CA ASN A 145 -23.12 -12.22 -19.45
C ASN A 145 -23.61 -11.64 -20.78
N THR A 146 -24.02 -12.50 -21.73
CA THR A 146 -24.35 -12.10 -23.11
C THR A 146 -25.60 -11.22 -23.21
N THR A 147 -26.46 -11.25 -22.19
CA THR A 147 -27.66 -10.41 -22.07
C THR A 147 -27.40 -9.08 -21.37
N ASN A 148 -26.19 -8.89 -20.83
CA ASN A 148 -25.76 -7.68 -20.12
C ASN A 148 -26.62 -7.39 -18.87
N GLU A 149 -27.04 -8.43 -18.17
CA GLU A 149 -27.93 -8.31 -17.01
C GLU A 149 -27.26 -7.63 -15.83
N LEU A 150 -28.05 -6.84 -15.09
CA LEU A 150 -27.60 -6.17 -13.89
C LEU A 150 -27.84 -7.02 -12.65
N LEU A 151 -26.75 -7.30 -11.93
CA LEU A 151 -26.75 -8.08 -10.71
C LEU A 151 -26.55 -7.18 -9.49
N PRO A 152 -27.38 -7.31 -8.45
CA PRO A 152 -27.15 -6.60 -7.21
C PRO A 152 -25.87 -7.11 -6.52
N THR A 153 -25.15 -6.20 -5.88
CA THR A 153 -23.93 -6.49 -5.12
C THR A 153 -23.95 -5.84 -3.75
N ILE A 154 -23.29 -6.49 -2.79
CA ILE A 154 -23.01 -5.93 -1.46
C ILE A 154 -21.59 -6.27 -1.05
N GLY A 155 -21.04 -5.55 -0.07
CA GLY A 155 -19.72 -5.90 0.42
C GLY A 155 -19.17 -4.98 1.48
N ALA A 156 -17.89 -5.19 1.76
CA ALA A 156 -17.13 -4.43 2.74
C ALA A 156 -15.73 -4.07 2.23
N ASP A 157 -15.26 -2.89 2.60
CA ASP A 157 -13.91 -2.37 2.34
C ASP A 157 -13.17 -2.18 3.67
N PHE A 158 -11.98 -2.75 3.79
CA PHE A 158 -11.00 -2.40 4.81
C PHE A 158 -9.83 -1.65 4.16
N GLU A 159 -9.68 -0.37 4.51
CA GLU A 159 -8.74 0.55 3.89
C GLU A 159 -7.64 0.97 4.90
N ILE A 160 -6.38 0.92 4.44
CA ILE A 160 -5.18 1.32 5.18
C ILE A 160 -4.57 2.51 4.46
N ILE A 161 -4.28 3.57 5.20
CA ILE A 161 -3.68 4.81 4.70
C ILE A 161 -2.59 5.29 5.65
N ASP A 162 -1.54 5.93 5.13
CA ASP A 162 -0.68 6.77 5.95
C ASP A 162 -1.18 8.21 5.89
N GLU A 163 -1.65 8.73 7.02
CA GLU A 163 -2.26 10.06 7.13
C GLU A 163 -1.23 11.20 7.05
N VAL A 164 0.06 10.85 7.04
CA VAL A 164 1.16 11.80 7.11
C VAL A 164 1.99 11.84 5.82
N LYS A 165 2.70 10.76 5.43
CA LYS A 165 3.57 10.80 4.24
C LYS A 165 2.85 10.40 2.97
N LEU A 166 2.10 9.30 3.00
CA LEU A 166 1.43 8.75 1.82
C LEU A 166 -0.07 9.05 1.79
N LYS A 167 -0.47 10.29 2.10
CA LYS A 167 -1.88 10.72 2.23
C LYS A 167 -2.75 10.49 0.99
N ARG A 168 -2.12 10.31 -0.17
CA ARG A 168 -2.78 10.06 -1.46
C ARG A 168 -2.85 8.57 -1.82
N HIS A 169 -2.25 7.70 -1.04
CA HIS A 169 -2.13 6.28 -1.33
C HIS A 169 -2.88 5.49 -0.28
N ALA A 170 -3.63 4.49 -0.71
CA ALA A 170 -4.26 3.55 0.22
C ALA A 170 -4.22 2.13 -0.34
N LEU A 171 -4.12 1.17 0.58
CA LEU A 171 -4.32 -0.24 0.29
C LEU A 171 -5.69 -0.64 0.79
N VAL A 172 -6.45 -1.38 0.00
CA VAL A 172 -7.82 -1.76 0.34
C VAL A 172 -8.03 -3.25 0.11
N LEU A 173 -8.44 -3.95 1.16
CA LEU A 173 -9.03 -5.27 1.06
C LEU A 173 -10.54 -5.10 0.85
N ARG A 174 -11.05 -5.58 -0.27
CA ARG A 174 -12.47 -5.54 -0.61
C ARG A 174 -13.05 -6.96 -0.67
N LEU A 175 -14.15 -7.15 0.03
CA LEU A 175 -15.00 -8.33 -0.06
C LEU A 175 -16.29 -7.94 -0.77
N LYS A 176 -16.64 -8.63 -1.86
CA LYS A 176 -17.83 -8.35 -2.68
C LYS A 176 -18.63 -9.63 -2.89
N GLN A 177 -19.91 -9.59 -2.59
CA GLN A 177 -20.88 -10.61 -2.97
C GLN A 177 -21.72 -10.06 -4.13
N THR A 178 -21.87 -10.86 -5.18
CA THR A 178 -22.75 -10.62 -6.33
C THR A 178 -23.84 -11.69 -6.30
N PHE A 179 -25.10 -11.29 -6.47
CA PHE A 179 -26.24 -12.19 -6.46
C PHE A 179 -26.82 -12.31 -7.87
N GLY A 180 -27.08 -13.54 -8.29
CA GLY A 180 -27.75 -13.83 -9.55
C GLY A 180 -29.22 -13.38 -9.52
N ASN A 181 -29.83 -13.34 -10.70
CA ASN A 181 -31.25 -13.11 -10.87
C ASN A 181 -31.84 -14.12 -11.88
N ASP A 182 -33.14 -14.06 -12.13
CA ASP A 182 -33.84 -15.00 -13.02
C ASP A 182 -33.32 -14.98 -14.47
N GLU A 183 -32.77 -13.87 -14.93
CA GLU A 183 -32.24 -13.68 -16.30
C GLU A 183 -30.76 -14.06 -16.41
N PHE A 184 -30.01 -13.99 -15.31
CA PHE A 184 -28.60 -14.37 -15.23
C PHE A 184 -28.27 -14.95 -13.85
N GLN A 185 -28.32 -16.29 -13.75
CA GLN A 185 -28.08 -17.07 -12.54
C GLN A 185 -26.58 -17.17 -12.18
N TYR A 186 -25.94 -16.02 -12.01
CA TYR A 186 -24.53 -15.90 -11.63
C TYR A 186 -24.38 -15.38 -10.21
N ASN A 187 -23.84 -16.21 -9.32
CA ASN A 187 -23.52 -15.83 -7.95
C ASN A 187 -22.01 -15.82 -7.77
N ALA A 188 -21.46 -14.81 -7.10
CA ALA A 188 -20.02 -14.74 -6.89
C ALA A 188 -19.62 -14.06 -5.59
N PHE A 189 -18.68 -14.68 -4.90
CA PHE A 189 -17.91 -14.06 -3.82
C PHE A 189 -16.53 -13.69 -4.34
N GLN A 190 -16.10 -12.45 -4.11
CA GLN A 190 -14.79 -11.97 -4.50
C GLN A 190 -14.07 -11.31 -3.31
N ALA A 191 -12.86 -11.78 -3.03
CA ALA A 191 -11.91 -11.11 -2.15
C ALA A 191 -10.80 -10.50 -2.99
N SER A 192 -10.55 -9.20 -2.86
CA SER A 192 -9.59 -8.49 -3.71
C SER A 192 -8.72 -7.50 -2.95
N LEU A 193 -7.46 -7.39 -3.38
CA LEU A 193 -6.57 -6.33 -2.94
C LEU A 193 -6.51 -5.23 -4.00
N ASN A 194 -6.67 -4.02 -3.53
CA ASN A 194 -6.82 -2.84 -4.35
C ASN A 194 -5.84 -1.77 -3.87
N TYR A 195 -5.23 -1.07 -4.81
CA TYR A 195 -4.43 0.12 -4.57
C TYR A 195 -5.20 1.35 -5.03
N ARG A 196 -5.35 2.34 -4.15
CA ARG A 196 -6.01 3.61 -4.46
C ARG A 196 -5.00 4.75 -4.53
N LEU A 197 -5.01 5.47 -5.64
CA LEU A 197 -4.24 6.70 -5.84
C LEU A 197 -5.20 7.89 -5.95
N LYS A 198 -5.23 8.74 -4.93
CA LYS A 198 -6.02 9.97 -4.84
C LYS A 198 -5.35 11.08 -5.64
N PHE A 199 -5.76 11.25 -6.88
CA PHE A 199 -5.27 12.33 -7.75
C PHE A 199 -5.92 13.67 -7.39
N ILE A 200 -7.16 13.68 -6.89
CA ILE A 200 -7.77 14.82 -6.19
C ILE A 200 -7.80 14.49 -4.69
N LYS A 201 -7.30 15.42 -3.87
CA LYS A 201 -7.34 15.32 -2.41
C LYS A 201 -7.61 16.69 -1.81
N THR A 202 -8.75 16.82 -1.13
CA THR A 202 -9.18 18.05 -0.46
C THR A 202 -9.68 17.71 0.95
N GLU A 203 -10.15 18.71 1.70
CA GLU A 203 -10.70 18.48 3.05
C GLU A 203 -12.06 17.76 3.04
N THR A 204 -12.80 17.85 1.93
CA THR A 204 -14.18 17.34 1.80
C THR A 204 -14.33 16.26 0.74
N LEU A 205 -13.52 16.28 -0.31
CA LEU A 205 -13.59 15.38 -1.46
C LEU A 205 -12.21 14.80 -1.81
N ASP A 206 -12.13 13.48 -1.85
CA ASP A 206 -11.02 12.77 -2.49
C ASP A 206 -11.56 12.09 -3.75
N VAL A 207 -10.83 12.16 -4.87
CA VAL A 207 -11.12 11.38 -6.09
C VAL A 207 -9.90 10.54 -6.41
N PHE A 208 -10.13 9.24 -6.64
CA PHE A 208 -9.07 8.26 -6.75
C PHE A 208 -9.24 7.33 -7.94
N LEU A 209 -8.09 6.91 -8.45
CA LEU A 209 -7.95 5.72 -9.28
C LEU A 209 -7.89 4.51 -8.34
N ASN A 210 -8.74 3.51 -8.57
CA ASN A 210 -8.72 2.24 -7.88
C ASN A 210 -8.14 1.17 -8.81
N THR A 211 -7.07 0.50 -8.40
CA THR A 211 -6.46 -0.60 -9.14
C THR A 211 -6.59 -1.88 -8.34
N LYS A 212 -7.47 -2.78 -8.76
CA LYS A 212 -7.52 -4.15 -8.27
C LYS A 212 -6.35 -4.90 -8.91
N PHE A 213 -5.39 -5.36 -8.12
CA PHE A 213 -4.16 -6.00 -8.63
C PHE A 213 -4.12 -7.50 -8.37
N VAL A 214 -4.91 -7.98 -7.41
CA VAL A 214 -5.15 -9.41 -7.22
C VAL A 214 -6.56 -9.63 -6.66
N SER A 215 -7.22 -10.68 -7.12
CA SER A 215 -8.49 -11.14 -6.58
C SER A 215 -8.62 -12.64 -6.63
N TYR A 216 -9.23 -13.20 -5.59
CA TYR A 216 -9.84 -14.51 -5.62
C TYR A 216 -11.34 -14.35 -5.87
N THR A 217 -11.89 -15.08 -6.84
CA THR A 217 -13.33 -15.11 -7.10
C THR A 217 -13.79 -16.55 -7.05
N HIS A 218 -14.76 -16.84 -6.19
CA HIS A 218 -15.53 -18.08 -6.26
C HIS A 218 -16.90 -17.75 -6.84
N SER A 219 -17.29 -18.43 -7.92
CA SER A 219 -18.56 -18.20 -8.57
C SER A 219 -19.28 -19.50 -8.89
N SER A 220 -20.61 -19.45 -8.87
CA SER A 220 -21.48 -20.47 -9.43
C SER A 220 -22.31 -19.86 -10.54
N ARG A 221 -22.55 -20.64 -11.59
CA ARG A 221 -23.43 -20.32 -12.69
C ARG A 221 -24.31 -21.51 -12.98
N ASP A 222 -25.62 -21.26 -12.97
CA ASP A 222 -26.60 -22.20 -13.48
C ASP A 222 -26.96 -21.85 -14.92
N ASP A 223 -27.41 -22.85 -15.67
CA ASP A 223 -27.87 -22.71 -17.05
C ASP A 223 -26.82 -22.16 -18.02
N PHE A 224 -25.57 -22.65 -17.95
CA PHE A 224 -24.58 -22.34 -18.98
C PHE A 224 -24.74 -23.30 -20.17
N PRO A 225 -24.82 -22.79 -21.43
CA PRO A 225 -25.03 -23.64 -22.60
C PRO A 225 -23.75 -24.39 -22.97
N VAL A 226 -23.83 -25.73 -22.99
CA VAL A 226 -22.75 -26.63 -23.43
C VAL A 226 -23.16 -27.35 -24.71
N ILE A 227 -22.31 -27.29 -25.73
CA ILE A 227 -22.50 -28.05 -26.97
C ILE A 227 -21.98 -29.46 -26.74
N GLN A 228 -22.87 -30.44 -26.85
CA GLN A 228 -22.55 -31.87 -26.74
C GLN A 228 -21.98 -32.41 -28.07
N PRO A 229 -21.34 -33.61 -28.06
CA PRO A 229 -20.79 -34.22 -29.27
C PRO A 229 -21.82 -34.48 -30.40
N ASP A 230 -23.11 -34.48 -30.07
CA ASP A 230 -24.23 -34.63 -31.02
C ASP A 230 -24.79 -33.29 -31.52
N ASN A 231 -24.08 -32.18 -31.26
CA ASN A 231 -24.48 -30.80 -31.54
C ASN A 231 -25.75 -30.33 -30.79
N SER A 232 -26.25 -31.07 -29.81
CA SER A 232 -27.29 -30.56 -28.90
C SER A 232 -26.71 -29.56 -27.91
N VAL A 233 -27.53 -28.59 -27.48
CA VAL A 233 -27.16 -27.65 -26.40
C VAL A 233 -27.85 -28.11 -25.13
N VAL A 234 -27.06 -28.41 -24.10
CA VAL A 234 -27.55 -28.75 -22.76
C VAL A 234 -27.18 -27.63 -21.80
N LEU A 235 -28.08 -27.31 -20.88
CA LEU A 235 -27.84 -26.38 -19.79
C LEU A 235 -27.20 -27.15 -18.64
N GLU A 236 -26.01 -26.73 -18.24
CA GLU A 236 -25.29 -27.31 -17.11
C GLU A 236 -25.14 -26.27 -15.99
N SER A 237 -24.85 -26.77 -14.77
CA SER A 237 -24.48 -25.95 -13.62
C SER A 237 -23.00 -26.16 -13.29
N SER A 238 -22.28 -25.07 -13.06
CA SER A 238 -20.86 -25.11 -12.75
C SER A 238 -20.52 -24.16 -11.62
N SER A 239 -19.59 -24.56 -10.78
CA SER A 239 -19.00 -23.70 -9.75
C SER A 239 -17.49 -23.87 -9.72
N GLY A 240 -16.79 -22.81 -9.39
CA GLY A 240 -15.33 -22.81 -9.43
C GLY A 240 -14.75 -21.58 -8.74
N GLY A 241 -13.47 -21.69 -8.38
CA GLY A 241 -12.68 -20.59 -7.86
C GLY A 241 -11.50 -20.29 -8.78
N ASP A 242 -11.21 -19.02 -8.99
CA ASP A 242 -10.04 -18.58 -9.74
C ASP A 242 -9.29 -17.44 -9.03
N PHE A 243 -7.97 -17.41 -9.24
CA PHE A 243 -7.09 -16.33 -8.81
C PHE A 243 -6.67 -15.50 -10.01
N THR A 244 -7.07 -14.24 -10.00
CA THR A 244 -6.79 -13.30 -11.07
C THR A 244 -5.81 -12.24 -10.57
N ALA A 245 -4.62 -12.18 -11.16
CA ALA A 245 -3.61 -11.15 -10.89
C ALA A 245 -3.48 -10.21 -12.10
N HIS A 246 -4.51 -9.42 -12.36
CA HIS A 246 -4.61 -8.55 -13.54
C HIS A 246 -4.87 -7.13 -13.03
N GLY A 247 -4.19 -6.13 -13.59
CA GLY A 247 -4.47 -4.73 -13.25
C GLY A 247 -5.84 -4.33 -13.78
N ILE A 248 -6.85 -4.33 -12.92
CA ILE A 248 -8.21 -3.90 -13.24
C ILE A 248 -8.44 -2.51 -12.62
N PHE A 249 -8.82 -1.56 -13.47
CA PHE A 249 -8.92 -0.16 -13.11
C PHE A 249 -10.37 0.26 -12.91
N GLY A 250 -10.57 1.13 -11.92
CA GLY A 250 -11.81 1.80 -11.61
C GLY A 250 -11.56 3.22 -11.11
N LEU A 251 -12.62 3.99 -10.95
CA LEU A 251 -12.60 5.32 -10.37
C LEU A 251 -13.48 5.35 -9.13
N GLY A 252 -13.19 6.23 -8.20
CA GLY A 252 -14.07 6.46 -7.07
C GLY A 252 -13.87 7.82 -6.45
N ALA A 253 -14.83 8.17 -5.60
CA ALA A 253 -14.81 9.40 -4.85
C ALA A 253 -15.22 9.14 -3.40
N ASP A 254 -14.50 9.76 -2.47
CA ASP A 254 -14.85 9.80 -1.06
C ASP A 254 -15.28 11.23 -0.71
N TYR A 255 -16.51 11.38 -0.21
CA TYR A 255 -17.04 12.62 0.29
C TYR A 255 -17.14 12.56 1.82
N LYS A 256 -16.47 13.48 2.51
CA LYS A 256 -16.44 13.55 3.98
C LYS A 256 -17.84 13.81 4.51
N LEU A 257 -18.31 12.94 5.40
CA LEU A 257 -19.63 13.03 6.01
C LEU A 257 -19.58 12.48 7.44
N GLY A 258 -19.85 13.32 8.44
CA GLY A 258 -19.75 12.93 9.85
C GLY A 258 -18.35 12.43 10.24
N ASN A 259 -18.27 11.29 10.91
CA ASN A 259 -17.01 10.66 11.35
C ASN A 259 -16.37 9.77 10.26
N GLY A 260 -16.85 9.85 9.03
CA GLY A 260 -16.45 8.97 7.95
C GLY A 260 -16.58 9.61 6.57
N TYR A 261 -16.80 8.76 5.58
CA TYR A 261 -16.92 9.15 4.18
C TYR A 261 -18.05 8.37 3.53
N LEU A 262 -18.95 9.09 2.87
CA LEU A 262 -19.77 8.51 1.82
C LEU A 262 -18.86 8.26 0.62
N PHE A 263 -18.82 7.04 0.10
CA PHE A 263 -18.00 6.73 -1.06
C PHE A 263 -18.82 6.16 -2.20
N PHE A 264 -18.47 6.57 -3.41
CA PHE A 264 -18.98 6.03 -4.65
C PHE A 264 -17.80 5.44 -5.44
N SER A 265 -17.99 4.28 -6.08
CA SER A 265 -16.99 3.68 -6.94
C SER A 265 -17.61 3.17 -8.23
N TYR A 266 -16.98 3.48 -9.35
CA TYR A 266 -17.15 2.83 -10.63
C TYR A 266 -15.98 1.86 -10.83
N ASN A 267 -16.21 0.59 -10.53
CA ASN A 267 -15.19 -0.44 -10.55
C ASN A 267 -15.13 -1.09 -11.94
N ASP A 268 -14.13 -1.95 -12.14
CA ASP A 268 -14.07 -2.90 -13.26
C ASP A 268 -14.29 -2.23 -14.64
N ILE A 269 -13.79 -1.00 -14.82
CA ILE A 269 -13.93 -0.21 -16.06
C ILE A 269 -13.12 -0.85 -17.19
N VAL A 270 -11.90 -1.28 -16.89
CA VAL A 270 -11.00 -1.92 -17.84
C VAL A 270 -10.03 -2.85 -17.11
N GLY A 271 -9.81 -4.04 -17.65
CA GLY A 271 -8.86 -5.03 -17.13
C GLY A 271 -7.78 -5.34 -18.15
N LEU A 272 -6.51 -5.35 -17.72
CA LEU A 272 -5.41 -5.77 -18.59
C LEU A 272 -5.53 -7.26 -18.92
N GLY A 273 -5.65 -7.59 -20.20
CA GLY A 273 -5.78 -8.98 -20.67
C GLY A 273 -7.12 -9.63 -20.34
N GLN A 274 -8.14 -8.84 -19.99
CA GLN A 274 -9.49 -9.34 -19.72
C GLN A 274 -10.46 -8.92 -20.82
N ASP A 275 -11.31 -9.85 -21.24
CA ASP A 275 -12.34 -9.61 -22.25
C ASP A 275 -13.63 -9.05 -21.61
N SER A 276 -14.15 -7.97 -22.17
CA SER A 276 -15.42 -7.37 -21.77
C SER A 276 -16.63 -8.00 -22.47
N HIS A 277 -16.42 -8.98 -23.36
CA HIS A 277 -17.46 -9.71 -24.08
C HIS A 277 -18.46 -8.76 -24.79
N ASP A 278 -17.94 -7.71 -25.43
CA ASP A 278 -18.69 -6.66 -26.13
C ASP A 278 -19.67 -5.83 -25.28
N ASN A 279 -19.66 -6.00 -23.96
CA ASN A 279 -20.52 -5.25 -23.04
C ASN A 279 -19.87 -3.92 -22.61
N PHE A 280 -20.71 -2.94 -22.27
CA PHE A 280 -20.25 -1.72 -21.59
C PHE A 280 -20.06 -2.00 -20.10
N PRO A 281 -18.94 -1.64 -19.46
CA PRO A 281 -18.67 -1.95 -18.06
C PRO A 281 -19.66 -1.24 -17.13
N ILE A 282 -20.41 -1.99 -16.32
CA ILE A 282 -21.28 -1.45 -15.28
C ILE A 282 -20.89 -2.15 -13.98
N ASP A 283 -20.25 -1.42 -13.07
CA ASP A 283 -20.00 -1.87 -11.70
C ASP A 283 -19.97 -0.64 -10.79
N PHE A 284 -21.14 -0.29 -10.27
CA PHE A 284 -21.31 0.90 -9.43
C PHE A 284 -21.61 0.48 -8.00
N THR A 285 -20.84 1.02 -7.05
CA THR A 285 -21.09 0.82 -5.63
C THR A 285 -21.20 2.16 -4.90
N LEU A 286 -22.11 2.22 -3.94
CA LEU A 286 -22.27 3.33 -3.00
C LEU A 286 -22.21 2.75 -1.58
N GLY A 287 -21.44 3.40 -0.72
CA GLY A 287 -21.25 2.93 0.64
C GLY A 287 -20.83 4.02 1.60
N TYR A 288 -20.69 3.64 2.85
CA TYR A 288 -20.17 4.51 3.90
C TYR A 288 -19.03 3.80 4.62
N LYS A 289 -17.93 4.54 4.87
CA LYS A 289 -16.79 4.05 5.63
C LYS A 289 -16.48 4.96 6.80
N PHE A 290 -16.24 4.37 7.97
CA PHE A 290 -15.85 5.06 9.20
C PHE A 290 -14.35 4.92 9.43
N ASN A 291 -13.76 5.93 10.07
CA ASN A 291 -12.41 5.81 10.61
C ASN A 291 -12.46 4.97 11.90
N LEU A 292 -11.50 4.08 12.08
CA LEU A 292 -11.33 3.22 13.27
C LEU A 292 -10.45 3.88 14.33
#